data_AF-A0A966WXY1-F1
#
_entry.id   AF-A0A966WXY1-F1
#
_cell.length_a   1.000
_cell.length_b   1.000
_cell.length_c   1.000
_cell.angle_alpha   90.00
_cell.angle_beta   90.00
_cell.angle_gamma   90.00
#
_symmetry.space_group_name_H-M   'P 1'
#
loop_
_entity.id
_entity.type
_entity.pdbx_description
1 polymer ?
#
loop_
_entity_poly.entity_id
_entity_poly.type
_entity_poly.pdbx_seq_one_letter_code
_entity_poly.pdbx_strand_id
1 'polypeptide(L)'
;VLALCWGFAVLIPWAAATGTLGGSWPLVLVWLGVMAWTFGFDTVYAMADRDDDRALGVRSSALSLGTRAPLAIRLSYAFTAISLGAAAALAGVNWLFWPLWLLAGGGMQREARALENPKLPRSHYGEHFNRQVLLGGLLLLALVVGRA
;
A
#
# COMPACT_ATOMS: atom_id res chain seq x y z
N VAL A 1 -2.38 -4.22 13.68
CA VAL A 1 -1.56 -5.44 13.86
C VAL A 1 -1.09 -5.98 12.51
N LEU A 2 -2.00 -6.22 11.55
CA LEU A 2 -1.66 -6.77 10.23
C LEU A 2 -0.51 -6.04 9.51
N ALA A 3 -0.53 -4.70 9.48
CA ALA A 3 0.54 -3.90 8.88
C ALA A 3 1.93 -4.17 9.49
N LEU A 4 2.02 -4.37 10.80
CA LEU A 4 3.28 -4.70 11.47
C LEU A 4 3.75 -6.11 11.12
N CYS A 5 2.83 -7.08 11.10
CA CYS A 5 3.13 -8.45 10.68
C CYS A 5 3.67 -8.48 9.24
N TRP A 6 3.01 -7.77 8.31
CA TRP A 6 3.47 -7.63 6.92
C TRP A 6 4.78 -6.86 6.80
N GLY A 7 5.10 -5.96 7.73
CA GLY A 7 6.41 -5.31 7.77
C GLY A 7 7.59 -6.31 7.83
N PHE A 8 7.41 -7.47 8.47
CA PHE A 8 8.45 -8.51 8.48
C PHE A 8 8.71 -9.13 7.10
N ALA A 9 7.76 -9.05 6.16
CA ALA A 9 7.98 -9.46 4.77
C ALA A 9 8.99 -8.58 4.03
N VAL A 10 9.38 -7.43 4.61
CA VAL A 10 10.50 -6.61 4.12
C VAL A 10 11.76 -6.91 4.93
N LEU A 11 11.67 -6.90 6.27
CA LEU A 11 12.84 -7.00 7.16
C LEU A 11 13.55 -8.36 7.04
N ILE A 12 12.79 -9.46 6.99
CA ILE A 12 13.36 -10.82 6.93
C ILE A 12 14.15 -11.04 5.64
N PRO A 13 13.59 -10.85 4.42
CA PRO A 13 14.36 -11.05 3.20
C PRO A 13 15.51 -10.06 3.06
N TRP A 14 15.38 -8.83 3.58
CA TRP A 14 16.50 -7.90 3.62
C TRP A 14 17.65 -8.43 4.46
N ALA A 15 17.39 -8.80 5.71
CA ALA A 15 18.41 -9.35 6.61
C ALA A 15 19.05 -10.62 6.03
N ALA A 16 18.24 -11.49 5.40
CA ALA A 16 18.73 -12.70 4.74
C ALA A 16 19.66 -12.39 3.56
N ALA A 17 19.39 -11.33 2.79
CA ALA A 17 20.19 -10.96 1.62
C ALA A 17 21.46 -10.17 1.96
N THR A 18 21.43 -9.33 3.00
CA THR A 18 22.52 -8.38 3.31
C THR A 18 23.32 -8.75 4.55
N GLY A 19 22.82 -9.67 5.38
CA GLY A 19 23.41 -9.99 6.69
C GLY A 19 23.26 -8.87 7.74
N THR A 20 22.56 -7.77 7.44
CA THR A 20 22.41 -6.64 8.37
C THR A 20 21.12 -5.84 8.13
N LEU A 21 20.55 -5.30 9.21
CA LEU A 21 19.46 -4.31 9.17
C LEU A 21 19.97 -2.87 9.34
N GLY A 22 21.27 -2.68 9.58
CA GLY A 22 21.84 -1.37 9.88
C GLY A 22 22.07 -0.48 8.64
N GLY A 23 21.88 0.83 8.79
CA GLY A 23 22.44 1.85 7.89
C GLY A 23 21.79 2.01 6.51
N SER A 24 20.65 1.37 6.23
CA SER A 24 19.96 1.47 4.93
C SER A 24 18.68 2.30 5.02
N TRP A 25 18.75 3.58 4.63
CA TRP A 25 17.56 4.39 4.40
C TRP A 25 16.57 3.76 3.40
N PRO A 26 17.01 3.11 2.29
CA PRO A 26 16.12 2.36 1.42
C PRO A 26 15.28 1.30 2.13
N LEU A 27 15.88 0.55 3.08
CA LEU A 27 15.16 -0.47 3.86
C LEU A 27 14.03 0.17 4.68
N VAL A 28 14.33 1.23 5.41
CA VAL A 28 13.35 1.91 6.27
C VAL A 28 12.19 2.44 5.44
N LEU A 29 12.47 3.03 4.28
CA LEU A 29 11.45 3.57 3.38
C LEU A 29 10.58 2.47 2.77
N VAL A 30 11.16 1.35 2.31
CA VAL A 30 10.37 0.21 1.81
C VAL A 30 9.51 -0.38 2.93
N TRP A 31 10.06 -0.56 4.12
CA TRP A 31 9.34 -1.09 5.27
C TRP A 31 8.14 -0.22 5.64
N LEU A 32 8.35 1.09 5.79
CA LEU A 32 7.28 2.05 6.07
C LEU A 32 6.24 2.10 4.94
N GLY A 33 6.69 2.07 3.68
CA GLY A 33 5.81 2.07 2.51
C GLY A 33 4.90 0.84 2.46
N VAL A 34 5.44 -0.35 2.75
CA VAL A 34 4.66 -1.60 2.83
C VAL A 34 3.70 -1.61 4.00
N MET A 35 4.12 -1.10 5.17
CA MET A 35 3.21 -0.97 6.32
C MET A 35 2.04 -0.05 6.01
N ALA A 36 2.30 1.11 5.39
CA ALA A 36 1.25 2.05 5.00
C ALA A 36 0.33 1.44 3.93
N TRP A 37 0.88 0.72 2.95
CA TRP A 37 0.07 0.06 1.93
C TRP A 37 -0.86 -0.98 2.55
N THR A 38 -0.31 -1.78 3.47
CA THR A 38 -1.04 -2.80 4.22
C THR A 38 -2.17 -2.20 5.02
N PHE A 39 -1.91 -1.14 5.77
CA PHE A 39 -2.96 -0.44 6.49
C PHE A 39 -4.04 0.12 5.55
N GLY A 40 -3.66 0.65 4.39
CA GLY A 40 -4.59 1.16 3.39
C GLY A 40 -5.53 0.09 2.86
N PHE A 41 -5.03 -1.02 2.31
CA PHE A 41 -5.91 -2.07 1.78
C PHE A 41 -6.67 -2.83 2.88
N ASP A 42 -6.10 -3.01 4.07
CA ASP A 42 -6.80 -3.59 5.22
C ASP A 42 -8.01 -2.74 5.64
N THR A 43 -7.87 -1.42 5.58
CA THR A 43 -9.00 -0.51 5.82
C THR A 43 -10.08 -0.62 4.74
N VAL A 44 -9.70 -0.89 3.48
CA VAL A 44 -10.67 -1.15 2.40
C VAL A 44 -11.46 -2.43 2.68
N TYR A 45 -10.80 -3.50 3.15
CA TYR A 45 -11.50 -4.72 3.58
C TYR A 45 -12.48 -4.43 4.72
N ALA A 46 -12.05 -3.70 5.75
CA ALA A 46 -12.92 -3.31 6.86
C ALA A 46 -14.12 -2.45 6.41
N MET A 47 -14.03 -1.73 5.27
CA MET A 47 -15.18 -0.98 4.74
C MET A 47 -16.26 -1.91 4.17
N ALA A 48 -15.90 -3.06 3.62
CA ALA A 48 -16.86 -4.04 3.10
C ALA A 48 -17.68 -4.68 4.24
N ASP A 49 -17.03 -4.92 5.39
CA ASP A 49 -17.60 -5.62 6.55
C ASP A 49 -18.23 -4.67 7.58
N ARG A 50 -18.34 -3.37 7.26
CA ARG A 50 -18.71 -2.31 8.22
C ARG A 50 -20.05 -2.54 8.93
N ASP A 51 -21.04 -3.05 8.21
CA ASP A 51 -22.37 -3.31 8.78
C ASP A 51 -22.35 -4.53 9.71
N ASP A 52 -21.58 -5.56 9.34
CA ASP A 52 -21.43 -6.81 10.09
C ASP A 52 -20.58 -6.58 11.35
N ASP A 53 -19.48 -5.84 11.23
CA ASP A 53 -18.64 -5.40 12.36
C ASP A 53 -19.46 -4.64 13.39
N ARG A 54 -20.35 -3.74 12.94
CA ARG A 54 -21.23 -2.96 13.82
C ARG A 54 -22.22 -3.86 14.53
N ALA A 55 -22.82 -4.81 13.83
CA ALA A 55 -23.80 -5.74 14.39
C ALA A 55 -23.16 -6.64 15.47
N LEU A 56 -21.90 -7.04 15.27
CA LEU A 56 -21.15 -7.90 16.17
C LEU A 56 -20.37 -7.14 17.27
N GLY A 57 -20.34 -5.81 17.22
CA GLY A 57 -19.57 -4.98 18.17
C GLY A 57 -18.06 -5.07 17.97
N VAL A 58 -17.59 -5.50 16.80
CA VAL A 58 -16.18 -5.61 16.43
C VAL A 58 -15.62 -4.21 16.16
N ARG A 59 -14.44 -3.90 16.72
CA ARG A 59 -13.75 -2.62 16.48
C ARG A 59 -12.87 -2.74 15.24
N SER A 60 -13.33 -2.19 14.12
CA SER A 60 -12.54 -2.12 12.88
C SER A 60 -12.03 -0.72 12.55
N SER A 61 -11.03 -0.65 11.66
CA SER A 61 -10.45 0.61 11.18
C SER A 61 -11.48 1.46 10.45
N ALA A 62 -12.35 0.85 9.64
CA ALA A 62 -13.44 1.53 8.94
C ALA A 62 -14.45 2.16 9.91
N LEU A 63 -14.82 1.47 10.99
CA LEU A 63 -15.69 2.04 12.02
C LEU A 63 -15.00 3.16 12.82
N SER A 64 -13.73 2.99 13.16
CA SER A 64 -12.95 3.96 13.93
C SER A 64 -12.68 5.26 13.15
N LEU A 65 -12.38 5.14 11.87
CA LEU A 65 -12.12 6.27 10.97
C LEU A 65 -13.41 6.91 10.46
N GLY A 66 -14.50 6.14 10.35
CA GLY A 66 -15.81 6.60 9.91
C GLY A 66 -15.75 7.23 8.52
N THR A 67 -16.27 8.44 8.38
CA THR A 67 -16.27 9.20 7.11
C THR A 67 -14.87 9.58 6.62
N ARG A 68 -13.85 9.46 7.48
CA ARG A 68 -12.45 9.75 7.12
C ARG A 68 -11.70 8.55 6.56
N ALA A 69 -12.33 7.36 6.52
CA ALA A 69 -11.67 6.15 6.01
C ALA A 69 -11.11 6.32 4.57
N PRO A 70 -11.87 6.87 3.59
CA PRO A 70 -11.33 7.09 2.24
C PRO A 70 -10.11 8.03 2.23
N LEU A 71 -10.13 9.08 3.05
CA LEU A 71 -8.99 10.00 3.18
C LEU A 71 -7.76 9.29 3.76
N ALA A 72 -7.94 8.50 4.81
CA ALA A 72 -6.86 7.72 5.40
C ALA A 72 -6.23 6.77 4.38
N ILE A 73 -7.05 6.04 3.60
CA ILE A 73 -6.59 5.13 2.55
C ILE A 73 -5.80 5.89 1.47
N ARG A 74 -6.30 7.04 1.02
CA ARG A 74 -5.60 7.91 0.05
C ARG A 74 -4.23 8.34 0.56
N LEU A 75 -4.15 8.80 1.81
CA LEU A 75 -2.90 9.23 2.44
C LEU A 75 -1.92 8.06 2.58
N SER A 76 -2.41 6.89 2.98
CA SER A 76 -1.61 5.68 3.08
C SER A 76 -1.00 5.28 1.73
N TYR A 77 -1.80 5.27 0.66
CA TYR A 77 -1.29 4.95 -0.67
C TYR A 77 -0.35 6.03 -1.24
N ALA A 78 -0.59 7.30 -0.92
CA ALA A 78 0.30 8.39 -1.31
C ALA A 78 1.66 8.23 -0.63
N PHE A 79 1.64 7.97 0.68
CA PHE A 79 2.83 7.71 1.46
C PHE A 79 3.58 6.48 0.95
N THR A 80 2.89 5.36 0.66
CA THR A 80 3.50 4.19 0.01
C THR A 80 4.23 4.56 -1.28
N ALA A 81 3.56 5.25 -2.21
CA ALA A 81 4.17 5.62 -3.49
C ALA A 81 5.42 6.49 -3.26
N ILE A 82 5.34 7.51 -2.40
CA ILE A 82 6.45 8.41 -2.09
C ILE A 82 7.62 7.65 -1.43
N SER A 83 7.34 6.80 -0.44
CA SER A 83 8.38 6.03 0.25
C SER A 83 9.09 5.05 -0.69
N LEU A 84 8.35 4.35 -1.55
CA LEU A 84 8.95 3.44 -2.53
C LEU A 84 9.74 4.19 -3.60
N GLY A 85 9.24 5.35 -4.06
CA GLY A 85 9.97 6.21 -5.00
C GLY A 85 11.27 6.75 -4.39
N ALA A 86 11.23 7.22 -3.14
CA ALA A 86 12.41 7.68 -2.42
C ALA A 86 13.43 6.56 -2.19
N ALA A 87 12.98 5.35 -1.83
CA ALA A 87 13.85 4.19 -1.70
C ALA A 87 14.54 3.85 -3.02
N ALA A 88 13.80 3.90 -4.14
CA ALA A 88 14.32 3.63 -5.47
C ALA A 88 15.35 4.69 -5.93
N ALA A 89 15.10 5.98 -5.67
CA ALA A 89 16.06 7.05 -5.92
C ALA A 89 17.37 6.83 -5.14
N LEU A 90 17.28 6.52 -3.84
CA LEU A 90 18.45 6.26 -3.00
C LEU A 90 19.20 4.99 -3.43
N ALA A 91 18.51 4.02 -4.03
CA ALA A 91 19.11 2.81 -4.58
C ALA A 91 19.72 3.01 -5.99
N GLY A 92 19.59 4.20 -6.59
CA GLY A 92 20.17 4.52 -7.89
C GLY A 92 19.53 3.78 -9.07
N VAL A 93 18.21 3.51 -9.03
CA VAL A 93 17.52 2.90 -10.17
C VAL A 93 17.56 3.82 -11.39
N ASN A 94 17.60 3.21 -12.59
CA ASN A 94 17.63 3.94 -13.85
C ASN A 94 16.28 4.66 -14.13
N TRP A 95 16.26 5.46 -15.20
CA TRP A 95 15.11 6.31 -15.51
C TRP A 95 13.82 5.56 -15.89
N LEU A 96 13.91 4.31 -16.36
CA LEU A 96 12.78 3.48 -16.80
C LEU A 96 11.83 3.12 -15.64
N PHE A 97 12.32 3.19 -14.40
CA PHE A 97 11.50 3.00 -13.20
C PHE A 97 10.38 4.06 -13.09
N TRP A 98 10.70 5.33 -13.35
CA TRP A 98 9.84 6.46 -12.95
C TRP A 98 8.49 6.53 -13.66
N PRO A 99 8.38 6.29 -14.98
CA PRO A 99 7.07 6.29 -15.64
C PRO A 99 6.14 5.20 -15.10
N LEU A 100 6.66 3.99 -14.85
CA LEU A 100 5.88 2.86 -14.33
C LEU A 100 5.49 3.07 -12.87
N TRP A 101 6.40 3.63 -12.06
CA TRP A 101 6.10 4.07 -10.70
C TRP A 101 5.01 5.15 -10.65
N LEU A 102 5.10 6.17 -11.53
CA LEU A 102 4.08 7.21 -11.65
C LEU A 102 2.71 6.62 -12.03
N LEU A 103 2.69 5.68 -12.98
CA LEU A 103 1.45 5.02 -13.40
C LEU A 103 0.84 4.19 -12.26
N ALA A 104 1.67 3.45 -11.52
CA ALA A 104 1.23 2.70 -10.36
C ALA A 104 0.68 3.62 -9.24
N GLY A 105 1.45 4.65 -8.86
CA GLY A 105 1.04 5.60 -7.82
C GLY A 105 -0.22 6.38 -8.20
N GLY A 106 -0.32 6.83 -9.45
CA GLY A 106 -1.52 7.46 -9.99
C GLY A 106 -2.73 6.52 -9.99
N GLY A 107 -2.52 5.25 -10.35
CA GLY A 107 -3.52 4.19 -10.26
C GLY A 107 -4.02 4.00 -8.82
N MET A 108 -3.11 3.88 -7.85
CA MET A 108 -3.48 3.74 -6.43
C MET A 108 -4.33 4.92 -5.95
N GLN A 109 -3.97 6.15 -6.34
CA GLN A 109 -4.74 7.35 -5.99
C GLN A 109 -6.12 7.40 -6.66
N ARG A 110 -6.22 6.97 -7.92
CA ARG A 110 -7.50 6.88 -8.61
C ARG A 110 -8.44 5.89 -7.91
N GLU A 111 -7.95 4.71 -7.57
CA GLU A 111 -8.73 3.70 -6.85
C GLU A 111 -9.16 4.21 -5.47
N ALA A 112 -8.25 4.83 -4.71
CA ALA A 112 -8.59 5.36 -3.40
C ALA A 112 -9.59 6.53 -3.43
N ARG A 113 -9.61 7.34 -4.50
CA ARG A 113 -10.65 8.38 -4.71
C ARG A 113 -12.01 7.77 -5.01
N ALA A 114 -12.08 6.64 -5.71
CA ALA A 114 -13.36 5.98 -5.99
C ALA A 114 -14.12 5.62 -4.71
N LEU A 115 -13.39 5.28 -3.63
CA LEU A 115 -13.93 4.94 -2.31
C LEU A 115 -14.64 6.09 -1.58
N GLU A 116 -14.51 7.33 -2.07
CA GLU A 116 -15.26 8.48 -1.54
C GLU A 116 -16.75 8.42 -1.91
N ASN A 117 -17.11 7.62 -2.92
CA ASN A 117 -18.50 7.43 -3.31
C ASN A 117 -19.21 6.53 -2.27
N PRO A 118 -20.20 7.03 -1.52
CA PRO A 118 -20.89 6.26 -0.49
C PRO A 118 -21.85 5.19 -1.05
N LYS A 119 -22.12 5.20 -2.35
CA LYS A 119 -23.05 4.27 -3.03
C LYS A 119 -22.34 3.12 -3.75
N LEU A 120 -21.10 2.81 -3.39
CA LEU A 120 -20.35 1.73 -4.02
C LEU A 120 -20.98 0.36 -3.69
N PRO A 121 -21.11 -0.53 -4.69
CA PRO A 121 -21.52 -1.90 -4.44
C PRO A 121 -20.44 -2.64 -3.66
N ARG A 122 -20.82 -3.61 -2.82
CA ARG A 122 -19.87 -4.40 -2.02
C ARG A 122 -18.81 -5.12 -2.89
N SER A 123 -19.15 -5.51 -4.13
CA SER A 123 -18.22 -6.12 -5.08
C SER A 123 -17.01 -5.22 -5.40
N HIS A 124 -17.18 -3.90 -5.31
CA HIS A 124 -16.12 -2.94 -5.64
C HIS A 124 -14.93 -3.03 -4.68
N TYR A 125 -15.14 -3.39 -3.42
CA TYR A 125 -14.02 -3.59 -2.48
C TYR A 125 -13.13 -4.76 -2.89
N GLY A 126 -13.71 -5.84 -3.44
CA GLY A 126 -12.97 -6.96 -4.02
C GLY A 126 -12.26 -6.60 -5.33
N GLU A 127 -12.92 -5.83 -6.20
CA GLU A 127 -12.28 -5.29 -7.41
C GLU A 127 -11.10 -4.38 -7.08
N HIS A 128 -11.24 -3.52 -6.08
CA HIS A 128 -10.17 -2.66 -5.58
C HIS A 128 -8.96 -3.48 -5.18
N PHE A 129 -9.15 -4.60 -4.46
CA PHE A 129 -8.06 -5.50 -4.10
C PHE A 129 -7.35 -6.09 -5.31
N ASN A 130 -8.10 -6.63 -6.28
CA ASN A 130 -7.52 -7.15 -7.52
C ASN A 130 -6.69 -6.08 -8.26
N ARG A 131 -7.16 -4.83 -8.27
CA ARG A 131 -6.41 -3.70 -8.84
C ARG A 131 -5.16 -3.36 -8.03
N GLN A 132 -5.20 -3.44 -6.70
CA GLN A 132 -4.00 -3.28 -5.87
C GLN A 132 -2.95 -4.36 -6.18
N VAL A 133 -3.35 -5.61 -6.42
CA VAL A 133 -2.43 -6.68 -6.85
C VAL A 133 -1.77 -6.32 -8.18
N LEU A 134 -2.55 -5.85 -9.17
CA LEU A 134 -2.01 -5.42 -10.47
C LEU A 134 -1.05 -4.23 -10.35
N LEU A 135 -1.39 -3.22 -9.54
CA LEU A 135 -0.56 -2.05 -9.30
C LEU A 135 0.73 -2.40 -8.55
N GLY A 136 0.67 -3.35 -7.61
CA GLY A 136 1.84 -3.92 -6.95
C GLY A 136 2.75 -4.68 -7.93
N GLY A 137 2.15 -5.48 -8.82
CA GLY A 137 2.87 -6.15 -9.91
C GLY A 137 3.55 -5.17 -10.86
N LEU A 138 2.90 -4.05 -11.15
CA LEU A 138 3.49 -2.96 -11.94
C LEU A 138 4.68 -2.29 -11.24
N LEU A 139 4.63 -2.07 -9.92
CA LEU A 139 5.77 -1.57 -9.14
C LEU A 139 6.95 -2.55 -9.14
N LEU A 140 6.68 -3.86 -9.07
CA LEU A 140 7.70 -4.88 -9.22
C LEU A 140 8.33 -4.85 -10.62
N LEU A 141 7.51 -4.77 -11.67
CA LEU A 141 7.99 -4.63 -13.05
C LEU A 141 8.84 -3.37 -13.21
N ALA A 142 8.40 -2.25 -12.64
CA ALA A 142 9.15 -1.00 -12.63
C ALA A 142 10.54 -1.19 -12.03
N LEU A 143 10.64 -1.90 -10.90
CA LEU A 143 11.92 -2.18 -10.25
C LEU A 143 12.81 -3.10 -11.09
N VAL A 144 12.26 -4.15 -11.70
CA VAL A 144 13.02 -5.09 -12.54
C VAL A 144 13.63 -4.37 -13.75
N VAL A 145 12.82 -3.58 -14.47
CA VAL A 145 13.29 -2.81 -15.64
C VAL A 145 14.20 -1.65 -15.22
N GLY A 146 13.94 -1.05 -14.06
CA GLY A 146 14.75 0.02 -13.46
C GLY A 146 16.13 -0.41 -12.96
N ARG A 147 16.39 -1.71 -12.86
CA ARG A 147 17.68 -2.28 -12.46
C ARG A 147 18.43 -2.96 -13.62
N ALA A 148 17.78 -3.12 -14.77
CA ALA A 148 18.40 -3.57 -16.01
C ALA A 148 19.28 -2.47 -16.62
#